data_AF-A0A371QJ15-F1
#
_entry.id   AF-A0A371QJ15-F1
#
_cell.length_a   1.000
_cell.length_b   1.000
_cell.length_c   1.000
_cell.angle_alpha   90.00
_cell.angle_beta   90.00
_cell.angle_gamma   90.00
#
_symmetry.space_group_name_H-M   'P 1'
#
loop_
_entity.id
_entity.type
_entity.pdbx_description
1 polymer ?
#
loop_
_entity_poly.entity_id
_entity_poly.type
_entity_poly.pdbx_seq_one_letter_code
_entity_poly.pdbx_strand_id
1 'polypeptide(L)'
;MKINIQLSDIIMRQSVFFSVVLSLFLLSCGGPKVAIQYQGTSPIPYDNPNEESNESQSDSDTYNPDPYVMVFSIPNLKGGNSGLRKRIHYPEEAIQNEVQGIVTVQFRIHENGDTSGFVVLEGIGHGCDEAVIDAIKESTFTLDNSENEPFASFLWMVRTEFIL
;
A
#
# COMPACT_ATOMS: atom_id res chain seq x y z
N MET A 1 -46.55 7.50 51.72
CA MET A 1 -45.07 7.41 51.82
C MET A 1 -44.60 6.12 51.14
N LYS A 2 -44.48 6.09 49.80
CA LYS A 2 -44.09 4.87 49.05
C LYS A 2 -43.52 5.14 47.63
N ILE A 3 -43.05 6.36 47.34
CA ILE A 3 -42.65 6.77 45.97
C ILE A 3 -41.14 7.04 45.85
N ASN A 4 -40.43 7.34 46.95
CA ASN A 4 -39.00 7.71 46.90
C ASN A 4 -38.03 6.55 46.70
N ILE A 5 -38.39 5.31 47.04
CA ILE A 5 -37.48 4.16 46.99
C ILE A 5 -37.33 3.62 45.55
N GLN A 6 -38.43 3.62 44.77
CA GLN A 6 -38.41 3.12 43.39
C GLN A 6 -37.57 3.99 42.45
N LEU A 7 -37.52 5.30 42.70
CA LEU A 7 -36.82 6.24 41.80
C LEU A 7 -35.30 6.17 41.98
N SER A 8 -34.80 6.04 43.22
CA SER A 8 -33.36 5.86 43.47
C SER A 8 -32.83 4.53 42.94
N ASP A 9 -33.62 3.46 43.03
CA ASP A 9 -33.22 2.13 42.52
C ASP A 9 -33.16 2.10 40.99
N ILE A 10 -34.11 2.77 40.31
CA ILE A 10 -34.11 2.90 38.85
C ILE A 10 -32.93 3.74 38.36
N ILE A 11 -32.64 4.87 39.02
CA ILE A 11 -31.51 5.74 38.66
C ILE A 11 -30.19 5.00 38.89
N MET A 12 -30.04 4.27 39.99
CA MET A 12 -28.83 3.49 40.27
C MET A 12 -28.65 2.35 39.25
N ARG A 13 -29.73 1.64 38.89
CA ARG A 13 -29.68 0.54 37.92
C ARG A 13 -29.39 1.02 36.50
N GLN A 14 -29.91 2.18 36.08
CA GLN A 14 -29.60 2.81 34.79
C GLN A 14 -28.16 3.32 34.73
N SER A 15 -27.64 3.93 35.80
CA SER A 15 -26.26 4.44 35.85
C SER A 15 -25.21 3.32 35.84
N VAL A 16 -25.48 2.21 36.55
CA VAL A 16 -24.65 1.00 36.50
C VAL A 16 -24.72 0.35 35.11
N PHE A 17 -25.90 0.30 34.47
CA PHE A 17 -26.03 -0.20 33.10
C PHE A 17 -25.25 0.64 32.09
N PHE A 18 -25.34 1.98 32.18
CA PHE A 18 -24.60 2.88 31.30
C PHE A 18 -23.09 2.75 31.48
N SER A 19 -22.61 2.58 32.73
CA SER A 19 -21.19 2.38 33.04
C SER A 19 -20.65 1.04 32.49
N VAL A 20 -21.42 -0.05 32.62
CA VAL A 20 -21.04 -1.37 32.11
C VAL A 20 -21.08 -1.39 30.57
N VAL A 21 -22.07 -0.78 29.94
CA VAL A 21 -22.17 -0.71 28.46
C VAL A 21 -21.10 0.22 27.88
N LEU A 22 -20.81 1.37 28.52
CA LEU A 22 -19.73 2.26 28.11
C LEU A 22 -18.36 1.59 28.25
N SER A 23 -18.14 0.83 29.33
CA SER A 23 -16.91 0.03 29.50
C SER A 23 -16.80 -1.10 28.48
N LEU A 24 -17.91 -1.75 28.11
CA LEU A 24 -17.93 -2.77 27.05
C LEU A 24 -17.69 -2.16 25.66
N PHE A 25 -18.13 -0.93 25.41
CA PHE A 25 -17.91 -0.25 24.12
C PHE A 25 -16.46 0.23 23.95
N LEU A 26 -15.77 0.57 25.04
CA LEU A 26 -14.33 0.88 25.03
C LEU A 26 -13.44 -0.36 24.89
N LEU A 27 -13.98 -1.57 25.00
CA LEU A 27 -13.25 -2.83 24.78
C LEU A 27 -13.24 -3.28 23.31
N SER A 28 -13.91 -2.54 22.41
CA SER A 28 -13.73 -2.75 20.97
C SER A 28 -12.44 -2.08 20.50
N CYS A 29 -11.28 -2.51 21.04
CA CYS A 29 -10.00 -2.28 20.38
C CYS A 29 -10.10 -2.92 18.99
N GLY A 30 -10.27 -2.09 17.97
CA GLY A 30 -10.38 -2.55 16.60
C GLY A 30 -9.02 -3.09 16.20
N GLY A 31 -8.84 -4.41 16.34
CA GLY A 31 -7.55 -5.10 16.26
C GLY A 31 -6.80 -4.93 14.93
N PRO A 32 -5.68 -5.67 14.75
CA PRO A 32 -4.62 -5.33 13.83
C PRO A 32 -5.10 -5.01 12.40
N LYS A 33 -4.64 -3.88 11.85
CA LYS A 33 -5.01 -3.37 10.53
C LYS A 33 -3.77 -3.12 9.69
N VAL A 34 -3.93 -3.32 8.39
CA VAL A 34 -2.94 -3.00 7.37
C VAL A 34 -3.54 -2.00 6.39
N ALA A 35 -2.87 -0.85 6.21
CA ALA A 35 -3.21 0.14 5.19
C ALA A 35 -2.12 0.18 4.11
N ILE A 36 -2.52 0.36 2.84
CA ILE A 36 -1.60 0.30 1.69
C ILE A 36 -1.75 1.52 0.81
N GLN A 37 -0.60 2.10 0.44
CA GLN A 37 -0.46 3.05 -0.64
C GLN A 37 0.49 2.49 -1.69
N TYR A 38 -0.05 2.21 -2.88
CA TYR A 38 0.69 1.75 -4.05
C TYR A 38 0.96 2.94 -4.97
N GLN A 39 2.22 3.23 -5.24
CA GLN A 39 2.63 4.33 -6.11
C GLN A 39 3.72 3.86 -7.08
N GLY A 40 3.47 4.07 -8.37
CA GLY A 40 4.50 3.95 -9.41
C GLY A 40 5.20 5.30 -9.61
N THR A 41 6.50 5.28 -9.94
CA THR A 41 7.22 6.48 -10.38
C THR A 41 7.18 6.59 -11.91
N SER A 42 7.61 7.74 -12.44
CA SER A 42 7.89 7.90 -13.88
C SER A 42 8.79 6.75 -14.39
N PRO A 43 8.64 6.34 -15.67
CA PRO A 43 9.56 5.38 -16.28
C PRO A 43 10.99 5.88 -16.07
N ILE A 44 11.86 5.04 -15.50
CA ILE A 44 13.28 5.31 -15.60
C ILE A 44 13.66 5.03 -17.06
N PRO A 45 14.32 5.99 -17.75
CA PRO A 45 14.90 5.72 -19.05
C PRO A 45 15.76 4.46 -18.94
N TYR A 46 15.63 3.53 -19.88
CA TYR A 46 16.63 2.47 -20.02
C TYR A 46 17.98 3.16 -20.21
N ASP A 47 19.01 2.75 -19.46
CA ASP A 47 20.40 3.08 -19.80
C ASP A 47 20.69 2.42 -21.16
N ASN A 48 20.40 3.13 -22.25
CA ASN A 48 20.82 2.77 -23.58
C ASN A 48 22.30 3.14 -23.70
N PRO A 49 23.24 2.18 -23.85
CA PRO A 49 24.67 2.48 -23.95
C PRO A 49 25.03 3.32 -25.19
N ASN A 50 24.08 3.59 -26.09
CA ASN A 50 24.28 4.35 -27.33
C ASN A 50 23.50 5.67 -27.39
N GLU A 51 22.84 6.12 -26.30
CA GLU A 51 22.18 7.44 -26.28
C GLU A 51 23.15 8.54 -25.84
N GLU A 52 23.75 9.19 -26.83
CA GLU A 52 24.50 10.43 -26.65
C GLU A 52 23.50 11.57 -26.42
N SER A 53 23.58 12.22 -25.26
CA SER A 53 22.67 13.28 -24.81
C SER A 53 22.73 14.51 -25.71
N ASN A 54 21.74 14.70 -26.58
CA ASN A 54 21.45 16.01 -27.16
C ASN A 54 20.35 16.70 -26.34
N GLU A 55 20.78 17.48 -25.34
CA GLU A 55 19.97 18.59 -24.85
C GLU A 55 19.74 19.56 -26.00
N SER A 56 18.49 19.85 -26.34
CA SER A 56 18.19 20.99 -27.21
C SER A 56 16.92 21.68 -26.77
N GLN A 57 17.09 22.99 -26.60
CA GLN A 57 16.20 23.95 -25.98
C GLN A 57 14.92 24.18 -26.78
N SER A 58 13.87 24.53 -26.04
CA SER A 58 12.57 25.00 -26.49
C SER A 58 12.65 26.28 -27.31
N ASP A 59 12.02 26.33 -28.48
CA ASP A 59 11.41 27.56 -29.04
C ASP A 59 10.31 27.27 -30.10
N SER A 60 9.14 27.88 -29.83
CA SER A 60 7.95 28.25 -30.64
C SER A 60 7.45 27.44 -31.85
N ASP A 61 6.17 27.06 -31.74
CA ASP A 61 5.09 27.20 -32.73
C ASP A 61 5.23 26.53 -34.10
N THR A 62 5.12 25.21 -34.12
CA THR A 62 4.35 24.42 -35.10
C THR A 62 4.18 23.02 -34.52
N TYR A 63 2.97 22.64 -34.09
CA TYR A 63 2.70 21.26 -33.63
C TYR A 63 2.74 20.32 -34.84
N ASN A 64 3.95 19.86 -35.16
CA ASN A 64 4.17 18.63 -35.90
C ASN A 64 4.50 17.59 -34.82
N PRO A 65 3.55 16.72 -34.41
CA PRO A 65 3.87 15.68 -33.46
C PRO A 65 4.99 14.83 -34.07
N ASP A 66 6.13 14.80 -33.38
CA ASP A 66 7.22 13.88 -33.70
C ASP A 66 6.62 12.48 -33.91
N PRO A 67 6.86 11.82 -35.06
CA PRO A 67 6.28 10.51 -35.33
C PRO A 67 6.76 9.41 -34.38
N TYR A 68 7.65 9.71 -33.41
CA TYR A 68 8.19 8.77 -32.44
C TYR A 68 7.88 9.16 -30.99
N VAL A 69 6.60 9.37 -30.65
CA VAL A 69 6.18 9.38 -29.24
C VAL A 69 6.21 7.94 -28.72
N MET A 70 7.23 7.60 -27.94
CA MET A 70 7.34 6.31 -27.25
C MET A 70 6.28 6.23 -26.15
N VAL A 71 5.35 5.28 -26.25
CA VAL A 71 4.24 5.13 -25.29
C VAL A 71 4.56 3.95 -24.37
N PHE A 72 4.97 4.22 -23.14
CA PHE A 72 5.25 3.15 -22.18
C PHE A 72 3.95 2.62 -21.54
N SER A 73 3.80 1.29 -21.53
CA SER A 73 2.71 0.62 -20.80
C SER A 73 2.98 0.56 -19.30
N ILE A 74 2.11 1.18 -18.50
CA ILE A 74 2.19 1.18 -17.02
C ILE A 74 1.64 -0.15 -16.48
N PRO A 75 2.41 -0.89 -15.66
CA PRO A 75 1.91 -2.09 -15.00
C PRO A 75 0.66 -1.86 -14.14
N ASN A 76 -0.35 -2.71 -14.32
CA ASN A 76 -1.56 -2.75 -13.51
C ASN A 76 -1.48 -3.90 -12.49
N LEU A 77 -1.61 -3.58 -11.20
CA LEU A 77 -1.73 -4.57 -10.12
C LEU A 77 -3.13 -5.19 -10.14
N LYS A 78 -3.22 -6.50 -10.43
CA LYS A 78 -4.50 -7.23 -10.40
C LYS A 78 -5.08 -7.21 -8.98
N GLY A 79 -6.35 -6.80 -8.90
CA GLY A 79 -7.05 -6.62 -7.62
C GLY A 79 -6.69 -5.33 -6.86
N GLY A 80 -5.74 -4.54 -7.38
CA GLY A 80 -5.28 -3.28 -6.81
C GLY A 80 -4.85 -3.39 -5.34
N ASN A 81 -4.90 -2.27 -4.63
CA ASN A 81 -4.47 -2.19 -3.22
C ASN A 81 -5.27 -3.13 -2.32
N SER A 82 -6.55 -3.39 -2.65
CA SER A 82 -7.39 -4.31 -1.88
C SER A 82 -6.92 -5.76 -1.99
N GLY A 83 -6.51 -6.19 -3.19
CA GLY A 83 -5.93 -7.51 -3.43
C GLY A 83 -4.62 -7.68 -2.66
N LEU A 84 -3.72 -6.71 -2.77
CA LEU A 84 -2.44 -6.73 -2.05
C LEU A 84 -2.64 -6.76 -0.53
N ARG A 85 -3.55 -5.93 0.00
CA ARG A 85 -3.87 -5.89 1.44
C ARG A 85 -4.34 -7.23 1.99
N LYS A 86 -5.09 -8.01 1.21
CA LYS A 86 -5.56 -9.33 1.66
C LYS A 86 -4.44 -10.36 1.77
N ARG A 87 -3.31 -10.14 1.08
CA ARG A 87 -2.14 -11.02 1.10
C ARG A 87 -1.15 -10.64 2.19
N ILE A 88 -1.15 -9.38 2.63
CA ILE A 88 -0.29 -8.94 3.73
C ILE A 88 -0.89 -9.45 5.04
N HIS A 89 -0.20 -10.40 5.65
CA HIS A 89 -0.53 -10.93 6.96
C HIS A 89 0.29 -10.20 8.02
N TYR A 90 -0.37 -9.72 9.07
CA TYR A 90 0.30 -9.13 10.22
C TYR A 90 1.00 -10.25 11.00
N PRO A 91 2.34 -10.26 11.11
CA PRO A 91 3.06 -11.32 11.81
C PRO A 91 2.65 -11.41 13.28
N GLU A 92 2.49 -12.63 13.77
CA GLU A 92 2.12 -12.90 15.16
C GLU A 92 3.17 -12.32 16.13
N GLU A 93 4.46 -12.41 15.78
CA GLU A 93 5.55 -11.81 16.57
C GLU A 93 5.39 -10.29 16.71
N ALA A 94 5.03 -9.59 15.63
CA ALA A 94 4.82 -8.16 15.66
C ALA A 94 3.60 -7.78 16.51
N ILE A 95 2.52 -8.57 16.45
CA ILE A 95 1.33 -8.38 17.31
C ILE A 95 1.70 -8.55 18.78
N GLN A 96 2.40 -9.63 19.14
CA GLN A 96 2.77 -9.94 20.52
C GLN A 96 3.71 -8.90 21.14
N ASN A 97 4.56 -8.29 20.32
CA ASN A 97 5.50 -7.25 20.75
C ASN A 97 4.95 -5.82 20.56
N GLU A 98 3.67 -5.67 20.21
CA GLU A 98 3.00 -4.38 19.98
C GLU A 98 3.70 -3.49 18.93
N VAL A 99 4.30 -4.12 17.91
CA VAL A 99 5.11 -3.47 16.87
C VAL A 99 4.23 -2.89 15.79
N GLN A 100 4.18 -1.57 15.69
CA GLN A 100 3.43 -0.83 14.67
C GLN A 100 4.36 0.12 13.89
N GLY A 101 3.96 0.49 12.67
CA GLY A 101 4.70 1.46 11.88
C GLY A 101 4.60 1.22 10.37
N ILE A 102 5.53 1.80 9.62
CA ILE A 102 5.49 1.86 8.16
C ILE A 102 6.60 1.00 7.58
N VAL A 103 6.23 0.16 6.63
CA VAL A 103 7.14 -0.59 5.79
C VAL A 103 7.03 -0.06 4.37
N THR A 104 8.14 0.42 3.81
CA THR A 104 8.21 0.87 2.43
C THR A 104 9.14 -0.05 1.64
N VAL A 105 8.59 -0.78 0.67
CA VAL A 105 9.35 -1.69 -0.20
C VAL A 105 9.39 -1.13 -1.61
N GLN A 106 10.60 -1.02 -2.13
CA GLN A 106 10.91 -0.67 -3.50
C GLN A 106 11.23 -1.92 -4.31
N PHE A 107 10.73 -2.04 -5.53
CA PHE A 107 11.00 -3.18 -6.41
C PHE A 107 10.84 -2.82 -7.89
N ARG A 108 11.25 -3.75 -8.77
CA ARG A 108 11.12 -3.63 -10.22
C ARG A 108 10.05 -4.60 -10.72
N ILE A 109 9.28 -4.16 -11.71
CA ILE A 109 8.34 -5.00 -12.45
C ILE A 109 8.89 -5.20 -13.87
N HIS A 110 8.89 -6.44 -14.35
CA HIS A 110 9.31 -6.82 -15.69
C HIS A 110 8.13 -6.90 -16.67
N GLU A 111 8.43 -7.00 -17.96
CA GLU A 111 7.43 -7.06 -19.05
C GLU A 111 6.42 -8.22 -18.91
N ASN A 112 6.85 -9.32 -18.31
CA ASN A 112 6.03 -10.51 -18.08
C ASN A 112 5.20 -10.43 -16.78
N GLY A 113 5.33 -9.32 -16.04
CA GLY A 113 4.68 -9.12 -14.74
C GLY A 113 5.48 -9.65 -13.54
N ASP A 114 6.65 -10.23 -13.75
CA ASP A 114 7.50 -10.71 -12.66
C ASP A 114 8.11 -9.55 -11.87
N THR A 115 8.34 -9.79 -10.59
CA THR A 115 8.89 -8.79 -9.67
C THR A 115 10.30 -9.18 -9.19
N SER A 116 11.19 -8.19 -9.07
CA SER A 116 12.57 -8.41 -8.63
C SER A 116 13.19 -7.17 -7.98
N GLY A 117 14.41 -7.30 -7.45
CA GLY A 117 15.17 -6.14 -6.95
C GLY A 117 14.51 -5.46 -5.74
N PHE A 118 13.95 -6.27 -4.83
CA PHE A 118 13.31 -5.79 -3.62
C PHE A 118 14.32 -5.11 -2.70
N VAL A 119 14.01 -3.88 -2.28
CA VAL A 119 14.77 -3.08 -1.32
C VAL A 119 13.80 -2.52 -0.29
N VAL A 120 14.06 -2.79 0.99
CA VAL A 120 13.31 -2.20 2.10
C VAL A 120 13.91 -0.82 2.38
N LEU A 121 13.15 0.25 2.08
CA LEU A 121 13.56 1.63 2.30
C LEU A 121 13.28 2.08 3.75
N GLU A 122 12.16 1.63 4.28
CA GLU A 122 11.75 1.83 5.66
C GLU A 122 11.19 0.49 6.13
N GLY A 123 11.71 -0.03 7.25
CA GLY A 123 11.32 -1.33 7.79
C GLY A 123 11.12 -1.23 9.29
N ILE A 124 10.23 -2.07 9.81
CA ILE A 124 9.92 -2.16 11.24
C ILE A 124 10.39 -3.49 11.86
N GLY A 125 10.85 -4.43 11.03
CA GLY A 125 11.28 -5.75 11.46
C GLY A 125 10.13 -6.64 11.95
N HIS A 126 10.43 -7.61 12.82
CA HIS A 126 9.44 -8.54 13.40
C HIS A 126 8.59 -9.31 12.37
N GLY A 127 9.15 -9.56 11.17
CA GLY A 127 8.49 -10.27 10.08
C GLY A 127 7.62 -9.38 9.18
N CYS A 128 7.45 -8.09 9.50
CA CYS A 128 6.58 -7.20 8.74
C CYS A 128 7.17 -6.88 7.37
N ASP A 129 8.49 -6.74 7.30
CA ASP A 129 9.21 -6.43 6.06
C ASP A 129 9.05 -7.58 5.05
N GLU A 130 9.25 -8.81 5.52
CA GLU A 130 9.08 -10.04 4.75
C GLU A 130 7.63 -10.25 4.32
N ALA A 131 6.66 -9.99 5.22
CA ALA A 131 5.25 -10.13 4.92
C ALA A 131 4.80 -9.21 3.76
N VAL A 132 5.35 -7.99 3.69
CA VAL A 132 5.09 -7.08 2.57
C VAL A 132 5.74 -7.60 1.29
N ILE A 133 6.99 -8.04 1.35
CA ILE A 133 7.72 -8.56 0.17
C ILE A 133 7.01 -9.79 -0.41
N ASP A 134 6.60 -10.74 0.43
CA ASP A 134 5.97 -11.97 -0.01
C ASP A 134 4.59 -11.72 -0.61
N ALA A 135 3.81 -10.79 -0.03
CA ALA A 135 2.56 -10.35 -0.62
C ALA A 135 2.74 -9.72 -2.01
N ILE A 136 3.84 -8.99 -2.24
CA ILE A 136 4.17 -8.44 -3.57
C ILE A 136 4.54 -9.55 -4.55
N LYS A 137 5.35 -10.53 -4.14
CA LYS A 137 5.73 -11.68 -4.98
C LYS A 137 4.53 -12.52 -5.40
N GLU A 138 3.54 -12.68 -4.51
CA GLU A 138 2.30 -13.40 -4.80
C GLU A 138 1.29 -12.60 -5.65
N SER A 139 1.54 -11.31 -5.85
CA SER A 139 0.66 -10.44 -6.61
C SER A 139 0.94 -10.54 -8.11
N THR A 140 -0.10 -10.39 -8.91
CA THR A 140 -0.01 -10.43 -10.37
C THR A 140 -0.03 -9.02 -10.93
N PHE A 141 0.98 -8.69 -11.74
CA PHE A 141 1.08 -7.43 -12.46
C PHE A 141 0.86 -7.69 -13.94
N THR A 142 0.00 -6.91 -14.59
CA THR A 142 -0.26 -7.05 -16.02
C THR A 142 -0.05 -5.73 -16.72
N LEU A 143 0.62 -5.79 -17.86
CA LEU A 143 0.80 -4.67 -18.76
C LEU A 143 -0.25 -4.79 -19.87
N ASP A 144 -0.73 -3.64 -20.35
CA ASP A 144 -1.54 -3.61 -21.56
C ASP A 144 -0.55 -3.57 -22.74
N ASN A 145 -0.28 -4.72 -23.34
CA ASN A 145 0.72 -4.87 -24.39
C ASN A 145 0.07 -4.54 -25.74
N SER A 146 0.13 -3.28 -26.18
CA SER A 146 0.03 -2.99 -27.61
C SER A 146 1.30 -3.50 -28.28
N GLU A 147 1.14 -4.36 -29.30
CA GLU A 147 2.27 -5.01 -29.98
C GLU A 147 3.32 -3.96 -30.43
N ASN A 148 4.57 -4.11 -29.96
CA ASN A 148 5.78 -3.29 -30.25
C ASN A 148 6.09 -2.05 -29.38
N GLU A 149 5.48 -1.86 -28.21
CA GLU A 149 5.97 -0.81 -27.29
C GLU A 149 7.24 -1.26 -26.54
N PRO A 150 8.33 -0.46 -26.53
CA PRO A 150 9.51 -0.77 -25.72
C PRO A 150 9.15 -0.69 -24.24
N PHE A 151 9.40 -1.78 -23.51
CA PHE A 151 9.14 -1.81 -22.07
C PHE A 151 10.26 -1.09 -21.31
N ALA A 152 9.91 -0.10 -20.47
CA ALA A 152 10.80 0.50 -19.48
C ALA A 152 10.71 -0.29 -18.15
N SER A 153 11.84 -0.60 -17.50
CA SER A 153 11.80 -1.18 -16.15
C SER A 153 11.30 -0.09 -15.21
N PHE A 154 10.15 -0.29 -14.56
CA PHE A 154 9.63 0.72 -13.63
C PHE A 154 10.08 0.43 -12.21
N LEU A 155 10.40 1.48 -11.47
CA LEU A 155 10.64 1.41 -10.04
C LEU A 155 9.33 1.66 -9.31
N TRP A 156 8.89 0.67 -8.56
CA TRP A 156 7.63 0.71 -7.83
C TRP A 156 7.88 0.76 -6.33
N MET A 157 6.99 1.47 -5.63
CA MET A 157 7.01 1.53 -4.18
C MET A 157 5.65 1.12 -3.62
N VAL A 158 5.70 0.22 -2.64
CA VAL A 158 4.55 -0.15 -1.80
C VAL A 158 4.85 0.36 -0.41
N ARG A 159 4.03 1.32 0.05
CA ARG A 159 4.04 1.79 1.42
C ARG A 159 2.91 1.11 2.17
N THR A 160 3.26 0.38 3.22
CA THR A 160 2.34 -0.41 4.05
C THR A 160 2.42 0.07 5.49
N GLU A 161 1.29 0.39 6.09
CA GLU A 161 1.21 0.80 7.50
C GLU A 161 0.55 -0.31 8.31
N PHE A 162 1.25 -0.79 9.33
CA PHE A 162 0.81 -1.77 10.32
C PHE A 162 0.34 -1.03 11.57
N ILE A 163 -0.93 -1.24 11.95
CA ILE A 163 -1.61 -0.56 13.05
C ILE A 163 -2.26 -1.61 13.96
N LEU A 164 -2.20 -1.43 15.29
CA LEU A 164 -2.81 -2.33 16.28
C LEU A 164 -4.19 -1.86 16.76
#